data_AF-A0A5Y7AKL0-F1
#
_entry.id   AF-A0A5Y7AKL0-F1
#
_cell.length_a   1.000
_cell.length_b   1.000
_cell.length_c   1.000
_cell.angle_alpha   90.00
_cell.angle_beta   90.00
_cell.angle_gamma   90.00
#
_symmetry.space_group_name_H-M   'P 1'
#
loop_
_entity.id
_entity.type
_entity.pdbx_description
1 polymer ?
#
loop_
_entity_poly.entity_id
_entity_poly.type
_entity_poly.pdbx_seq_one_letter_code
_entity_poly.pdbx_strand_id
1 'polypeptide(L)'
;MRNLWNGAQGFLQPKERCIMRKNVFDEGFSDSFIQYIIELQALDTRSTKQPLYREKLDFVFGVMSDRFLSRLRENVGELDTSALTLDRALSYYVQGGEGDELLDYIASRIHAMCELMHISPEAYGTSIYCTAVLIARGLRAEAYAMFNVAMRPLVAAYRRREAAGKKSGRPAHRHKNEAIDIAAEFRQEVPEASLYRVVQVVAGELARQYTDPPSARSIETWLKQRGYKTNRRNSPSTQKFSSKK
;
A
#
# COMPACT_ATOMS: atom_id res chain seq x y z
N MET A 1 -86.32 -36.51 24.72
CA MET A 1 -85.23 -36.15 25.67
C MET A 1 -84.61 -34.86 25.13
N ARG A 2 -85.12 -33.67 25.51
CA ARG A 2 -84.52 -32.72 26.50
C ARG A 2 -83.05 -32.41 26.19
N ASN A 3 -82.72 -31.24 25.62
CA ASN A 3 -82.39 -29.95 26.31
C ASN A 3 -80.95 -29.98 26.89
N LEU A 4 -80.00 -29.03 26.81
CA LEU A 4 -79.87 -27.57 26.57
C LEU A 4 -78.39 -27.30 26.18
N TRP A 5 -78.04 -26.34 25.31
CA TRP A 5 -77.62 -24.94 25.60
C TRP A 5 -76.73 -24.67 26.83
N ASN A 6 -75.72 -23.81 26.57
CA ASN A 6 -74.86 -23.00 27.45
C ASN A 6 -73.52 -23.64 27.86
N GLY A 7 -72.35 -22.98 27.74
CA GLY A 7 -72.04 -21.60 27.41
C GLY A 7 -70.68 -21.24 28.05
N ALA A 8 -69.98 -20.26 27.47
CA ALA A 8 -68.82 -19.55 28.04
C ALA A 8 -67.54 -20.41 28.17
N GLN A 9 -66.30 -19.96 28.06
CA GLN A 9 -65.61 -18.67 27.99
C GLN A 9 -64.42 -18.92 27.03
N GLY A 10 -64.12 -18.05 26.06
CA GLY A 10 -63.19 -16.96 26.33
C GLY A 10 -61.83 -17.46 26.80
N PHE A 11 -60.90 -17.77 25.88
CA PHE A 11 -59.46 -17.59 26.11
C PHE A 11 -58.75 -17.57 24.74
N LEU A 12 -58.57 -16.36 24.20
CA LEU A 12 -57.51 -16.08 23.25
C LEU A 12 -56.19 -16.43 23.95
N GLN A 13 -55.56 -17.53 23.56
CA GLN A 13 -54.19 -17.80 23.99
C GLN A 13 -53.24 -16.75 23.40
N PRO A 14 -52.16 -16.40 24.12
CA PRO A 14 -51.30 -15.29 23.75
C PRO A 14 -50.67 -15.58 22.38
N LYS A 15 -50.78 -14.63 21.44
CA LYS A 15 -49.89 -14.61 20.28
C LYS A 15 -48.47 -14.71 20.83
N GLU A 16 -47.82 -15.84 20.58
CA GLU A 16 -46.40 -16.01 20.76
C GLU A 16 -45.73 -14.82 20.08
N ARG A 17 -45.30 -13.87 20.91
CA ARG A 17 -44.50 -12.75 20.44
C ARG A 17 -43.18 -13.41 20.08
N CYS A 18 -43.04 -13.79 18.81
CA CYS A 18 -41.77 -14.17 18.25
C CYS A 18 -40.86 -12.96 18.48
N ILE A 19 -40.07 -13.02 19.56
CA ILE A 19 -39.00 -12.06 19.79
C ILE A 19 -38.00 -12.40 18.70
N MET A 20 -38.17 -11.78 17.53
CA MET A 20 -37.12 -11.67 16.54
C MET A 20 -35.93 -11.11 17.31
N ARG A 21 -34.95 -11.96 17.61
CA ARG A 21 -33.68 -11.51 18.15
C ARG A 21 -33.19 -10.50 17.12
N LYS A 22 -33.22 -9.21 17.47
CA LYS A 22 -32.57 -8.18 16.67
C LYS A 22 -31.15 -8.69 16.40
N ASN A 23 -30.81 -8.89 15.14
CA ASN A 23 -29.44 -9.11 14.73
C ASN A 23 -28.65 -7.92 15.28
N VAL A 24 -27.46 -8.15 15.82
CA VAL A 24 -26.61 -7.08 16.39
C VAL A 24 -26.29 -6.00 15.35
N PHE A 25 -26.53 -6.31 14.07
CA PHE A 25 -26.32 -5.46 12.89
C PHE A 25 -27.61 -5.00 12.17
N ASP A 26 -28.81 -5.25 12.72
CA ASP A 26 -30.10 -5.01 12.01
C ASP A 26 -30.46 -3.53 11.82
N GLU A 27 -29.85 -2.63 12.60
CA GLU A 27 -29.99 -1.19 12.38
C GLU A 27 -28.83 -0.77 11.47
N GLY A 28 -29.12 -0.70 10.15
CA GLY A 28 -28.13 -0.31 9.15
C GLY A 28 -27.38 0.96 9.57
N PHE A 29 -26.07 1.01 9.28
CA PHE A 29 -25.25 2.17 9.60
C PHE A 29 -25.80 3.45 8.95
N SER A 30 -25.65 4.59 9.61
CA SER A 30 -26.08 5.88 9.07
C SER A 30 -25.37 6.20 7.75
N ASP A 31 -26.02 6.97 6.87
CA ASP A 31 -25.42 7.43 5.61
C ASP A 31 -24.08 8.15 5.83
N SER A 32 -23.94 8.89 6.93
CA SER A 32 -22.70 9.55 7.32
C SER A 32 -21.58 8.56 7.64
N PHE A 33 -21.88 7.47 8.37
CA PHE A 33 -20.92 6.41 8.64
C PHE A 33 -20.50 5.71 7.35
N ILE A 34 -21.47 5.37 6.49
CA ILE A 34 -21.22 4.75 5.19
C ILE A 34 -20.33 5.64 4.33
N GLN A 35 -20.57 6.96 4.31
CA GLN A 35 -19.75 7.92 3.56
C GLN A 35 -18.29 7.95 4.04
N TYR A 36 -18.04 7.93 5.36
CA TYR A 36 -16.68 7.82 5.90
C TYR A 36 -16.01 6.50 5.53
N ILE A 37 -16.74 5.38 5.54
CA ILE A 37 -16.22 4.08 5.09
C ILE A 37 -15.87 4.11 3.60
N ILE A 38 -16.70 4.75 2.75
CA ILE A 38 -16.42 4.92 1.31
C ILE A 38 -15.13 5.74 1.11
N GLU A 39 -14.92 6.79 1.90
CA GLU A 39 -13.69 7.60 1.84
C GLU A 39 -12.46 6.78 2.25
N LEU A 40 -12.55 6.00 3.33
CA LEU A 40 -11.50 5.07 3.74
C LEU A 40 -11.23 4.00 2.67
N GLN A 41 -12.29 3.46 2.07
CA GLN A 41 -12.21 2.47 1.00
C GLN A 41 -11.57 3.06 -0.28
N ALA A 42 -11.86 4.32 -0.62
CA ALA A 42 -11.26 4.99 -1.78
C ALA A 42 -9.74 5.15 -1.63
N LEU A 43 -9.25 5.36 -0.39
CA LEU A 43 -7.82 5.38 -0.08
C LEU A 43 -7.16 3.99 -0.27
N ASP A 44 -7.91 2.92 0.01
CA ASP A 44 -7.42 1.53 0.11
C ASP A 44 -7.51 0.74 -1.22
N THR A 45 -8.62 0.83 -1.96
CA THR A 45 -9.04 -0.16 -2.98
C THR A 45 -8.21 -0.21 -4.27
N ARG A 46 -7.43 0.83 -4.61
CA ARG A 46 -6.59 0.78 -5.82
C ARG A 46 -5.28 0.01 -5.67
N SER A 47 -4.91 -0.46 -4.47
CA SER A 47 -3.57 -1.01 -4.21
C SER A 47 -3.51 -2.53 -4.13
N THR A 48 -4.49 -3.15 -3.47
CA THR A 48 -4.55 -4.59 -3.20
C THR A 48 -4.81 -5.46 -4.44
N LYS A 49 -5.23 -4.83 -5.54
CA LYS A 49 -5.40 -5.48 -6.86
C LYS A 49 -4.18 -5.35 -7.77
N GLN A 50 -3.15 -4.61 -7.38
CA GLN A 50 -1.95 -4.48 -8.20
C GLN A 50 -1.08 -5.74 -8.08
N PRO A 51 -0.71 -6.40 -9.20
CA PRO A 51 0.16 -7.57 -9.17
C PRO A 51 1.47 -7.31 -8.40
N LEU A 52 2.05 -6.12 -8.58
CA LEU A 52 3.28 -5.72 -7.89
C LEU A 52 3.14 -5.69 -6.36
N TYR A 53 1.98 -5.28 -5.82
CA TYR A 53 1.75 -5.32 -4.38
C TYR A 53 1.77 -6.75 -3.87
N ARG A 54 1.09 -7.67 -4.56
CA ARG A 54 1.05 -9.09 -4.20
C ARG A 54 2.44 -9.70 -4.28
N GLU A 55 3.17 -9.46 -5.37
CA GLU A 55 4.55 -9.93 -5.53
C GLU A 55 5.47 -9.48 -4.40
N LYS A 56 5.40 -8.18 -4.02
CA LYS A 56 6.21 -7.66 -2.90
C LYS A 56 5.75 -8.21 -1.55
N LEU A 57 4.45 -8.35 -1.33
CA LEU A 57 3.90 -8.92 -0.12
C LEU A 57 4.30 -10.39 0.05
N ASP A 58 4.22 -11.18 -1.04
CA ASP A 58 4.63 -12.59 -1.08
C ASP A 58 6.11 -12.74 -0.74
N PHE A 59 6.96 -11.92 -1.35
CA PHE A 59 8.39 -11.90 -1.07
C PHE A 59 8.68 -11.56 0.39
N VAL A 60 8.12 -10.46 0.91
CA VAL A 60 8.38 -10.01 2.29
C VAL A 60 7.84 -11.03 3.29
N PHE A 61 6.63 -11.57 3.07
CA PHE A 61 6.06 -12.59 3.92
C PHE A 61 6.92 -13.85 3.94
N GLY A 62 7.38 -14.34 2.79
CA GLY A 62 8.26 -15.50 2.69
C GLY A 62 9.55 -15.31 3.49
N VAL A 63 10.26 -14.20 3.24
CA VAL A 63 11.51 -13.88 3.97
C VAL A 63 11.28 -13.79 5.47
N MET A 64 10.21 -13.13 5.91
CA MET A 64 9.88 -13.00 7.33
C MET A 64 9.51 -14.35 7.94
N SER A 65 8.66 -15.15 7.27
CA SER A 65 8.21 -16.44 7.78
C SER A 65 9.36 -17.43 7.93
N ASP A 66 10.25 -17.48 6.94
CA ASP A 66 11.35 -18.44 6.92
C ASP A 66 12.38 -18.08 7.99
N ARG A 67 12.66 -16.78 8.15
CA ARG A 67 13.52 -16.27 9.22
C ARG A 67 12.94 -16.56 10.59
N PHE A 68 11.64 -16.31 10.79
CA PHE A 68 10.98 -16.56 12.06
C PHE A 68 10.99 -18.05 12.43
N LEU A 69 10.60 -18.93 11.50
CA LEU A 69 10.59 -20.39 11.74
C LEU A 69 11.99 -20.93 12.03
N SER A 70 13.00 -20.48 11.29
CA SER A 70 14.39 -20.90 11.52
C SER A 70 14.83 -20.55 12.94
N ARG A 71 14.57 -19.31 13.37
CA ARG A 71 14.91 -18.86 14.73
C ARG A 71 14.09 -19.54 15.81
N LEU A 72 12.80 -19.77 15.56
CA LEU A 72 11.94 -20.47 16.50
C LEU A 72 12.46 -21.89 16.77
N ARG A 73 12.80 -22.64 15.71
CA ARG A 73 13.38 -23.99 15.84
C ARG A 73 14.74 -23.97 16.55
N GLU A 74 15.59 -22.99 16.26
CA GLU A 74 16.90 -22.86 16.91
C GLU A 74 16.82 -22.60 18.42
N ASN A 75 15.82 -21.83 18.87
CA ASN A 75 15.78 -21.35 20.26
C ASN A 75 14.79 -22.11 21.15
N VAL A 76 13.73 -22.65 20.56
CA VAL A 76 12.61 -23.28 21.30
C VAL A 76 12.45 -24.77 20.91
N GLY A 77 13.00 -25.19 19.77
CA GLY A 77 12.88 -26.58 19.29
C GLY A 77 11.55 -26.88 18.59
N GLU A 78 11.22 -28.17 18.49
CA GLU A 78 9.90 -28.63 18.05
C GLU A 78 8.95 -28.70 19.23
N LEU A 79 7.98 -27.80 19.27
CA LEU A 79 6.90 -27.81 20.26
C LEU A 79 5.58 -28.20 19.62
N ASP A 80 4.76 -28.93 20.37
CA ASP A 80 3.38 -29.19 19.99
C ASP A 80 2.57 -27.89 20.11
N THR A 81 2.20 -27.33 18.96
CA THR A 81 1.40 -26.10 18.87
C THR A 81 -0.08 -26.39 18.62
N SER A 82 -0.51 -27.66 18.69
CA SER A 82 -1.87 -28.09 18.37
C SER A 82 -2.93 -27.46 19.29
N ALA A 83 -2.62 -27.31 20.58
CA ALA A 83 -3.49 -26.72 21.58
C ALA A 83 -3.44 -25.17 21.63
N LEU A 84 -2.52 -24.54 20.91
CA LEU A 84 -2.40 -23.09 20.90
C LEU A 84 -3.50 -22.46 20.06
N THR A 85 -4.42 -21.71 20.67
CA THR A 85 -5.42 -20.94 19.92
C THR A 85 -5.00 -19.48 19.76
N LEU A 86 -5.47 -18.82 18.70
CA LEU A 86 -5.12 -17.42 18.44
C LEU A 86 -5.70 -16.48 19.51
N ASP A 87 -6.90 -16.79 20.04
CA ASP A 87 -7.52 -16.00 21.11
C ASP A 87 -6.71 -16.07 22.42
N ARG A 88 -6.23 -17.26 22.80
CA ARG A 88 -5.36 -17.46 23.96
C ARG A 88 -4.05 -16.71 23.77
N ALA A 89 -3.41 -16.86 22.60
CA ALA A 89 -2.16 -16.20 22.31
C ALA A 89 -2.29 -14.67 22.32
N LEU A 90 -3.35 -14.13 21.72
CA LEU A 90 -3.61 -12.70 21.68
C LEU A 90 -3.84 -12.14 23.08
N SER A 91 -4.67 -12.83 23.88
CA SER A 91 -4.94 -12.43 25.27
C SER A 91 -3.65 -12.41 26.09
N TYR A 92 -2.81 -13.44 25.93
CA TYR A 92 -1.49 -13.53 26.56
C TYR A 92 -0.61 -12.32 26.22
N TYR A 93 -0.48 -11.98 24.94
CA TYR A 93 0.36 -10.87 24.49
C TYR A 93 -0.15 -9.50 24.97
N VAL A 94 -1.45 -9.27 24.88
CA VAL A 94 -2.06 -7.99 25.28
C VAL A 94 -2.00 -7.78 26.80
N GLN A 95 -2.11 -8.86 27.58
CA GLN A 95 -2.07 -8.80 29.04
C GLN A 95 -0.64 -8.83 29.61
N GLY A 96 0.38 -9.02 28.78
CA GLY A 96 1.76 -9.21 29.25
C GLY A 96 1.92 -10.49 30.05
N GLY A 97 1.33 -11.59 29.58
CA GLY A 97 1.47 -12.90 30.21
C GLY A 97 2.92 -13.37 30.26
N GLU A 98 3.20 -14.25 31.23
CA GLU A 98 4.52 -14.86 31.45
C GLU A 98 4.35 -16.35 31.78
N GLY A 99 5.36 -17.17 31.48
CA GLY A 99 5.45 -18.58 31.88
C GLY A 99 5.07 -19.61 30.81
N ASP A 100 4.68 -19.18 29.60
CA ASP A 100 4.53 -20.04 28.43
C ASP A 100 5.74 -19.83 27.51
N GLU A 101 6.69 -20.77 27.50
CA GLU A 101 7.98 -20.65 26.82
C GLU A 101 7.84 -20.25 25.33
N LEU A 102 6.86 -20.80 24.62
CA LEU A 102 6.61 -20.49 23.22
C LEU A 102 6.10 -19.06 23.07
N LEU A 103 5.08 -18.68 23.84
CA LEU A 103 4.48 -17.35 23.74
C LEU A 103 5.42 -16.25 24.25
N ASP A 104 6.19 -16.53 25.30
CA ASP A 104 7.25 -15.66 25.82
C ASP A 104 8.32 -15.42 24.77
N TYR A 105 8.79 -16.50 24.13
CA TYR A 105 9.73 -16.37 23.04
C TYR A 105 9.15 -15.51 21.93
N ILE A 106 7.96 -15.83 21.40
CA ILE A 106 7.35 -15.06 20.30
C ILE A 106 7.18 -13.60 20.69
N ALA A 107 6.59 -13.31 21.86
CA ALA A 107 6.34 -11.96 22.36
C ALA A 107 7.63 -11.14 22.46
N SER A 108 8.71 -11.73 22.99
CA SER A 108 10.02 -11.06 23.14
C SER A 108 10.63 -10.61 21.81
N ARG A 109 10.24 -11.23 20.68
CA ARG A 109 10.80 -10.94 19.35
C ARG A 109 10.03 -9.89 18.57
N ILE A 110 8.78 -9.60 18.94
CA ILE A 110 7.88 -8.76 18.12
C ILE A 110 8.41 -7.36 17.94
N HIS A 111 8.86 -6.73 19.02
CA HIS A 111 9.40 -5.37 18.96
C HIS A 111 10.59 -5.30 17.99
N ALA A 112 11.59 -6.17 18.18
CA ALA A 112 12.76 -6.22 17.31
C ALA A 112 12.39 -6.57 15.85
N MET A 113 11.39 -7.41 15.63
CA MET A 113 10.93 -7.75 14.28
C MET A 113 10.27 -6.56 13.58
N CYS A 114 9.47 -5.77 14.28
CA CYS A 114 8.87 -4.55 13.75
C CYS A 114 9.95 -3.52 13.39
N GLU A 115 10.93 -3.30 14.27
CA GLU A 115 12.06 -2.40 14.01
C GLU A 115 12.88 -2.82 12.79
N LEU A 116 13.18 -4.11 12.64
CA LEU A 116 13.89 -4.64 11.47
C LEU A 116 13.10 -4.49 10.16
N MET A 117 11.77 -4.45 10.26
CA MET A 117 10.89 -4.18 9.12
C MET A 117 10.65 -2.67 8.90
N HIS A 118 11.20 -1.81 9.75
CA HIS A 118 10.98 -0.37 9.76
C HIS A 118 9.50 0.03 9.88
N ILE A 119 8.76 -0.66 10.75
CA ILE A 119 7.36 -0.37 11.08
C ILE A 119 7.22 -0.17 12.60
N SER A 120 6.27 0.68 13.02
CA SER A 120 6.07 0.97 14.45
C SER A 120 5.62 -0.29 15.22
N PRO A 121 6.36 -0.72 16.26
CA PRO A 121 5.94 -1.80 17.13
C PRO A 121 4.58 -1.54 17.80
N GLU A 122 4.27 -0.29 18.12
CA GLU A 122 3.02 0.11 18.78
C GLU A 122 1.81 -0.05 17.84
N ALA A 123 1.98 0.29 16.56
CA ALA A 123 0.89 0.21 15.59
C ALA A 123 0.74 -1.20 14.99
N TYR A 124 1.83 -1.96 14.87
CA TYR A 124 1.85 -3.24 14.14
C TYR A 124 2.06 -4.45 15.04
N GLY A 125 2.58 -4.29 16.26
CA GLY A 125 3.05 -5.38 17.11
C GLY A 125 2.03 -6.47 17.33
N THR A 126 0.79 -6.12 17.67
CA THR A 126 -0.29 -7.11 17.85
C THR A 126 -0.57 -7.92 16.58
N SER A 127 -0.62 -7.25 15.43
CA SER A 127 -0.88 -7.94 14.15
C SER A 127 0.30 -8.84 13.73
N ILE A 128 1.52 -8.38 13.97
CA ILE A 128 2.75 -9.13 13.70
C ILE A 128 2.88 -10.34 14.65
N TYR A 129 2.49 -10.17 15.92
CA TYR A 129 2.39 -11.25 16.90
C TYR A 129 1.39 -12.33 16.45
N CYS A 130 0.18 -11.92 16.09
CA CYS A 130 -0.83 -12.85 15.57
C CYS A 130 -0.35 -13.60 14.32
N THR A 131 0.32 -12.90 13.39
CA THR A 131 0.96 -13.54 12.24
C THR A 131 2.01 -14.57 12.66
N ALA A 132 2.90 -14.23 13.58
CA ALA A 132 3.95 -15.12 14.07
C ALA A 132 3.38 -16.39 14.73
N VAL A 133 2.33 -16.26 15.54
CA VAL A 133 1.62 -17.39 16.15
C VAL A 133 1.02 -18.31 15.08
N LEU A 134 0.37 -17.74 14.06
CA LEU A 134 -0.21 -18.54 12.97
C LEU A 134 0.89 -19.27 12.16
N ILE A 135 2.04 -18.63 11.95
CA ILE A 135 3.21 -19.27 11.33
C ILE A 135 3.72 -20.43 12.19
N ALA A 136 3.86 -20.24 13.51
CA ALA A 136 4.31 -21.28 14.43
C ALA A 136 3.39 -22.50 14.45
N ARG A 137 2.08 -22.27 14.24
CA ARG A 137 1.07 -23.33 14.11
C ARG A 137 1.01 -24.01 12.74
N GLY A 138 1.83 -23.59 11.78
CA GLY A 138 1.78 -24.09 10.41
C GLY A 138 0.58 -23.60 9.58
N LEU A 139 -0.20 -22.65 10.10
CA LEU A 139 -1.37 -22.06 9.44
C LEU A 139 -0.95 -20.95 8.48
N ARG A 140 -0.23 -21.33 7.41
CA ARG A 140 0.45 -20.38 6.52
C ARG A 140 -0.52 -19.45 5.77
N ALA A 141 -1.67 -19.97 5.34
CA ALA A 141 -2.65 -19.18 4.59
C ALA A 141 -3.28 -18.08 5.46
N GLU A 142 -3.63 -18.44 6.70
CA GLU A 142 -4.18 -17.56 7.71
C GLU A 142 -3.13 -16.53 8.15
N ALA A 143 -1.89 -16.96 8.37
CA ALA A 143 -0.77 -16.08 8.67
C ALA A 143 -0.57 -15.04 7.56
N TYR A 144 -0.61 -15.48 6.30
CA TYR A 144 -0.49 -14.59 5.15
C TYR A 144 -1.65 -13.58 5.09
N ALA A 145 -2.89 -14.03 5.33
CA ALA A 145 -4.04 -13.14 5.37
C ALA A 145 -3.91 -12.09 6.48
N MET A 146 -3.48 -12.49 7.69
CA MET A 146 -3.22 -11.58 8.81
C MET A 146 -2.10 -10.58 8.47
N PHE A 147 -1.01 -11.08 7.88
CA PHE A 147 0.11 -10.24 7.47
C PHE A 147 -0.31 -9.22 6.40
N ASN A 148 -1.12 -9.63 5.43
CA ASN A 148 -1.65 -8.73 4.41
C ASN A 148 -2.45 -7.60 5.06
N VAL A 149 -3.35 -7.92 6.02
CA VAL A 149 -4.11 -6.92 6.79
C VAL A 149 -3.18 -5.97 7.52
N ALA A 150 -2.15 -6.49 8.18
CA ALA A 150 -1.14 -5.69 8.87
C ALA A 150 -0.44 -4.71 7.91
N MET A 151 -0.10 -5.11 6.68
CA MET A 151 0.67 -4.28 5.75
C MET A 151 -0.18 -3.19 5.04
N ARG A 152 -1.51 -3.28 5.03
CA ARG A 152 -2.37 -2.32 4.29
C ARG A 152 -2.15 -0.85 4.66
N PRO A 153 -1.97 -0.47 5.94
CA PRO A 153 -1.76 0.92 6.31
C PRO A 153 -0.44 1.49 5.75
N LEU A 154 0.59 0.66 5.53
CA LEU A 154 1.86 1.11 4.91
C LEU A 154 1.63 1.58 3.47
N VAL A 155 0.76 0.88 2.74
CA VAL A 155 0.42 1.22 1.37
C VAL A 155 -0.37 2.53 1.32
N ALA A 156 -1.29 2.73 2.27
CA ALA A 156 -2.03 3.98 2.42
C ALA A 156 -1.08 5.16 2.76
N ALA A 157 -0.12 4.95 3.66
CA ALA A 157 0.88 5.94 4.03
C ALA A 157 1.82 6.29 2.85
N TYR A 158 2.32 5.29 2.12
CA TYR A 158 3.11 5.47 0.90
C TYR A 158 2.36 6.36 -0.11
N ARG A 159 1.06 6.13 -0.31
CA ARG A 159 0.25 6.95 -1.21
C ARG A 159 0.04 8.37 -0.73
N ARG A 160 -0.19 8.59 0.56
CA ARG A 160 -0.26 9.95 1.11
C ARG A 160 1.07 10.67 0.90
N ARG A 161 2.20 9.99 1.08
CA ARG A 161 3.54 10.53 0.79
C ARG A 161 3.74 10.81 -0.70
N GLU A 162 3.33 9.91 -1.58
CA GLU A 162 3.36 10.12 -3.04
C GLU A 162 2.45 11.27 -3.47
N ALA A 163 1.27 11.43 -2.86
CA ALA A 163 0.33 12.51 -3.12
C ALA A 163 0.84 13.85 -2.58
N ALA A 164 1.45 13.86 -1.39
CA ALA A 164 2.07 15.04 -0.79
C ALA A 164 3.38 15.44 -1.50
N GLY A 165 4.12 14.46 -2.04
CA GLY A 165 5.32 14.66 -2.86
C GLY A 165 5.02 15.01 -4.32
N LYS A 166 3.77 14.83 -4.78
CA LYS A 166 3.31 15.28 -6.11
C LYS A 166 3.12 16.79 -6.10
N LYS A 167 4.20 17.52 -6.38
CA LYS A 167 4.08 18.71 -7.23
C LYS A 167 3.33 18.27 -8.49
N SER A 168 2.18 18.89 -8.76
CA SER A 168 1.28 18.61 -9.87
C SER A 168 2.00 18.50 -11.22
N GLY A 169 2.43 17.30 -11.59
CA GLY A 169 3.10 17.01 -12.86
C GLY A 169 2.77 15.59 -13.31
N ARG A 170 2.46 15.44 -14.60
CA ARG A 170 2.28 14.16 -15.28
C ARG A 170 3.50 13.25 -14.98
N PRO A 171 3.32 11.91 -14.85
CA PRO A 171 4.44 11.00 -14.64
C PRO A 171 5.60 11.31 -15.59
N ALA A 172 6.83 11.30 -15.08
CA ALA A 172 8.00 11.51 -15.93
C ALA A 172 7.98 10.49 -17.08
N HIS A 173 8.27 10.96 -18.29
CA HIS A 173 8.34 10.08 -19.47
C HIS A 173 9.34 8.95 -19.22
N ARG A 174 9.01 7.72 -19.62
CA ARG A 174 9.84 6.53 -19.34
C ARG A 174 11.28 6.67 -19.87
N HIS A 175 11.46 7.38 -20.99
CA HIS A 175 12.76 7.67 -21.60
C HIS A 175 13.44 8.96 -21.10
N LYS A 176 12.98 9.57 -19.99
CA LYS A 176 13.56 10.83 -19.49
C LYS A 176 15.02 10.68 -19.08
N ASN A 177 15.38 9.61 -18.38
CA ASN A 177 16.75 9.41 -17.88
C ASN A 177 17.70 9.12 -19.04
N GLU A 178 17.30 8.22 -19.93
CA GLU A 178 18.04 7.90 -21.16
C GLU A 178 18.27 9.14 -22.04
N ALA A 179 17.26 10.01 -22.19
CA ALA A 179 17.40 11.28 -22.89
C ALA A 179 18.47 12.20 -22.26
N ILE A 180 18.64 12.15 -20.94
CA ILE A 180 19.65 12.93 -20.21
C ILE A 180 21.03 12.30 -20.39
N ASP A 181 21.13 10.96 -20.40
CA ASP A 181 22.39 10.24 -20.56
C ASP A 181 22.97 10.48 -21.97
N ILE A 182 22.15 10.32 -23.02
CA ILE A 182 22.53 10.64 -24.41
C ILE A 182 22.97 12.12 -24.52
N ALA A 183 22.28 13.03 -23.84
CA ALA A 183 22.64 14.44 -23.84
C ALA A 183 23.93 14.75 -23.09
N ALA A 184 24.31 13.93 -22.11
CA ALA A 184 25.55 14.07 -21.35
C ALA A 184 26.73 13.55 -22.18
N GLU A 185 26.58 12.36 -22.77
CA GLU A 185 27.57 11.78 -23.70
C GLU A 185 27.86 12.72 -24.86
N PHE A 186 26.81 13.19 -25.55
CA PHE A 186 26.98 14.13 -26.67
C PHE A 186 27.63 15.46 -26.27
N ARG A 187 27.43 15.93 -25.02
CA ARG A 187 28.12 17.12 -24.51
C ARG A 187 29.58 16.88 -24.13
N GLN A 188 29.94 15.66 -23.75
CA GLN A 188 31.34 15.31 -23.53
C GLN A 188 32.10 15.34 -24.85
N GLU A 189 31.48 14.84 -25.92
CA GLU A 189 32.05 14.87 -27.27
C GLU A 189 32.05 16.27 -27.88
N VAL A 190 30.99 17.06 -27.66
CA VAL A 190 30.82 18.40 -28.22
C VAL A 190 30.42 19.40 -27.12
N PRO A 191 31.37 19.89 -26.31
CA PRO A 191 31.09 20.76 -25.14
C PRO A 191 30.33 22.04 -25.47
N GLU A 192 30.60 22.62 -26.64
CA GLU A 192 30.02 23.89 -27.11
C GLU A 192 28.69 23.72 -27.87
N ALA A 193 28.14 22.50 -27.91
CA ALA A 193 26.88 22.24 -28.59
C ALA A 193 25.75 23.11 -28.02
N SER A 194 25.02 23.80 -28.90
CA SER A 194 23.83 24.55 -28.50
C SER A 194 22.77 23.61 -27.96
N LEU A 195 21.97 24.06 -26.97
CA LEU A 195 20.86 23.25 -26.44
C LEU A 195 19.95 22.72 -27.55
N TYR A 196 19.69 23.52 -28.58
CA TYR A 196 18.91 23.09 -29.74
C TYR A 196 19.54 21.87 -30.43
N ARG A 197 20.86 21.91 -30.67
CA ARG A 197 21.58 20.80 -31.31
C ARG A 197 21.52 19.53 -30.44
N VAL A 198 21.71 19.66 -29.13
CA VAL A 198 21.61 18.53 -28.19
C VAL A 198 20.21 17.92 -28.23
N VAL A 199 19.15 18.72 -28.18
CA VAL A 199 17.76 18.24 -28.23
C VAL A 199 17.47 17.46 -29.52
N GLN A 200 17.96 17.93 -30.68
CA GLN A 200 17.76 17.25 -31.96
C GLN A 200 18.46 15.89 -32.02
N VAL A 201 19.68 15.79 -31.50
CA VAL A 201 20.43 14.52 -31.44
C VAL A 201 19.70 13.51 -30.56
N VAL A 202 19.31 13.92 -29.35
CA VAL A 202 18.57 13.06 -28.41
C VAL A 202 17.23 12.62 -28.99
N ALA A 203 16.48 13.54 -29.61
CA ALA A 203 15.20 13.23 -30.23
C ALA A 203 15.36 12.25 -31.40
N GLY A 204 16.40 12.42 -32.22
CA GLY A 204 16.71 11.52 -33.34
C GLY A 204 17.09 10.11 -32.87
N GLU A 205 17.92 10.01 -31.82
CA GLU A 205 18.37 8.72 -31.30
C GLU A 205 17.20 7.94 -30.68
N LEU A 206 16.38 8.60 -29.85
CA LEU A 206 15.21 7.96 -29.25
C LEU A 206 14.14 7.60 -30.28
N ALA A 207 13.94 8.41 -31.33
CA ALA A 207 13.01 8.10 -32.41
C ALA A 207 13.45 6.91 -33.27
N ARG A 208 14.76 6.61 -33.32
CA ARG A 208 15.30 5.43 -34.01
C ARG A 208 15.09 4.15 -33.21
N GLN A 209 15.10 4.25 -31.88
CA GLN A 209 15.04 3.09 -30.98
C GLN A 209 13.62 2.76 -30.51
N TYR A 210 12.71 3.75 -30.45
CA TYR A 210 11.40 3.59 -29.82
C TYR A 210 10.26 4.03 -30.73
N THR A 211 9.11 3.36 -30.59
CA THR A 211 7.87 3.68 -31.30
C THR A 211 7.11 4.86 -30.69
N ASP A 212 7.42 5.25 -29.45
CA ASP A 212 6.82 6.36 -28.71
C ASP A 212 7.89 7.31 -28.09
N PRO A 213 8.73 7.93 -28.94
CA PRO A 213 9.78 8.81 -28.46
C PRO A 213 9.21 10.07 -27.79
N PRO A 214 9.91 10.63 -26.78
CA PRO A 214 9.51 11.89 -26.18
C PRO A 214 9.61 13.04 -27.19
N SER A 215 8.73 14.03 -27.06
CA SER A 215 8.78 15.22 -27.92
C SER A 215 10.01 16.09 -27.64
N ALA A 216 10.55 16.76 -28.67
CA ALA A 216 11.67 17.68 -28.56
C ALA A 216 11.46 18.74 -27.46
N ARG A 217 10.23 19.24 -27.30
CA ARG A 217 9.86 20.20 -26.24
C ARG A 217 9.99 19.61 -24.83
N SER A 218 9.67 18.33 -24.67
CA SER A 218 9.81 17.63 -23.39
C SER A 218 11.28 17.43 -23.05
N ILE A 219 12.09 16.98 -24.03
CA ILE A 219 13.54 16.84 -23.90
C ILE A 219 14.18 18.17 -23.52
N GLU A 220 13.87 19.24 -24.25
CA GLU A 220 14.40 20.59 -23.98
C GLU A 220 14.08 21.05 -22.54
N THR A 221 12.87 20.77 -22.06
CA THR A 221 12.46 21.11 -20.69
C THR A 221 13.29 20.35 -19.65
N TRP A 222 13.53 19.05 -19.85
CA TRP A 222 14.34 18.25 -18.93
C TRP A 222 15.81 18.66 -18.92
N LEU A 223 16.37 18.98 -20.08
CA LEU A 223 17.75 19.47 -20.18
C LEU A 223 17.92 20.83 -19.51
N LYS A 224 16.96 21.76 -19.66
CA LYS A 224 16.97 23.04 -18.94
C LYS A 224 16.90 22.84 -17.41
N GLN A 225 16.06 21.91 -16.94
CA GLN A 225 16.00 21.56 -15.51
C GLN A 225 17.33 21.01 -14.96
N ARG A 226 18.15 20.39 -15.82
CA ARG A 226 19.50 19.90 -15.50
C ARG A 226 20.60 20.97 -15.68
N GLY A 227 20.23 22.22 -15.98
CA GLY A 227 21.18 23.33 -16.09
C GLY A 227 21.77 23.54 -17.49
N TYR A 228 21.25 22.88 -18.53
CA TYR A 228 21.69 23.13 -19.90
C TYR A 228 21.25 24.54 -20.32
N LYS A 229 22.23 25.43 -20.55
CA LYS A 229 21.98 26.83 -20.94
C LYS A 229 21.60 26.92 -22.41
N THR A 230 20.68 27.83 -22.73
CA THR A 230 20.49 28.27 -24.11
C THR A 230 21.68 29.13 -24.50
N ASN A 231 22.40 28.75 -25.57
CA ASN A 231 23.32 29.66 -26.22
C ASN A 231 22.46 30.72 -26.92
N ARG A 232 22.19 31.84 -26.24
CA ARG A 232 21.72 33.05 -26.91
C ARG A 232 22.85 33.51 -27.84
N ARG A 233 22.88 32.98 -29.05
CA ARG A 233 23.52 33.70 -30.16
C ARG A 233 22.65 34.91 -30.43
N ASN A 234 23.26 36.09 -30.35
CA ASN A 234 22.69 37.38 -30.68
C ASN A 234 21.77 37.27 -31.90
N SER A 235 20.46 37.40 -31.70
CA SER A 235 19.55 37.72 -32.80
C SER A 235 19.90 39.15 -33.25
N PRO A 236 20.05 39.42 -34.56
CA PRO A 236 20.34 40.76 -35.04
C PRO A 236 19.24 41.69 -34.56
N SER A 237 19.62 42.79 -33.91
CA SER A 237 18.72 43.88 -33.59
C SER A 237 17.97 44.28 -34.86
N THR A 238 16.66 44.08 -34.88
CA THR A 238 15.78 44.65 -35.88
C THR A 238 15.96 46.17 -35.84
N GLN A 239 16.67 46.70 -36.85
CA GLN A 239 16.66 48.12 -37.16
C GLN A 239 15.20 48.53 -37.33
N LYS A 240 14.71 49.36 -36.40
CA LYS A 240 13.44 50.06 -36.60
C LYS A 240 13.63 50.98 -37.82
N PHE A 241 13.03 50.61 -38.94
CA PHE A 241 12.77 51.55 -40.02
C PHE A 241 11.84 52.64 -39.47
N SER A 242 12.42 53.80 -39.18
CA SER A 242 11.67 55.03 -38.95
C SER A 242 11.29 55.59 -40.32
N SER A 243 10.11 55.22 -40.81
CA SER A 243 9.44 56.01 -41.85
C SER A 243 8.83 57.24 -41.18
N LYS A 244 9.45 58.42 -41.39
CA LYS A 244 8.76 59.70 -41.23
C LYS A 244 8.43 60.21 -42.63
N LYS A 245 7.15 60.56 -42.78
CA LYS A 245 6.53 61.27 -43.90
C LYS A 245 7.27 62.55 -44.25
#